data_AF-L2GMW5-F1
#
_entry.id   AF-L2GMW5-F1
#
_cell.length_a   1.000
_cell.length_b   1.000
_cell.length_c   1.000
_cell.angle_alpha   90.00
_cell.angle_beta   90.00
_cell.angle_gamma   90.00
#
_symmetry.space_group_name_H-M   'P 1'
#
loop_
_entity.id
_entity.type
_entity.pdbx_description
1 polymer ?
#
loop_
_entity_poly.entity_id
_entity_poly.type
_entity_poly.pdbx_seq_one_letter_code
_entity_poly.pdbx_strand_id
1 'polypeptide(L)'
;MEQEFILRLPETLRNVNPKDCKLVKTSQKEVNFMVGARTYPGIICKLPTIVESQKVVDNKLYKIADISALVVVYEDSNFNVDDEICKYESSGLTPPMYYARERRFAKTAVRTEDVERIERKVAELLKADSKALKVEVAMSEKDSTEADIDMLAAEIESELISFKSTAAEVPKAQARTEENALEVAGNGREAEGTGTSEHSKGVFEQQVKPSGIIRDKSMRSVEPANIDESPTKPEQHAKLNDSKSELLKSPEILELEQKIKEKQEQFDRAVNPILKKRFEQALETLNAEYQRKLEEQKK
;
A
#
# COMPACT_ATOMS: atom_id res chain seq x y z
N MET A 1 4.86 -15.98 -35.98
CA MET A 1 5.63 -15.44 -34.84
C MET A 1 5.91 -16.58 -33.90
N GLU A 2 7.15 -16.69 -33.43
CA GLU A 2 7.52 -17.67 -32.42
C GLU A 2 6.86 -17.29 -31.08
N GLN A 3 6.44 -18.29 -30.30
CA GLN A 3 5.86 -18.09 -28.99
C GLN A 3 6.88 -18.52 -27.94
N GLU A 4 7.31 -17.56 -27.13
CA GLU A 4 8.32 -17.77 -26.10
C GLU A 4 7.73 -17.51 -24.71
N PHE A 5 8.22 -18.23 -23.72
CA PHE A 5 7.88 -18.08 -22.31
C PHE A 5 9.11 -18.37 -21.46
N ILE A 6 9.10 -17.89 -20.22
CA ILE A 6 10.19 -18.16 -19.28
C ILE A 6 9.85 -19.39 -18.45
N LEU A 7 10.79 -20.32 -18.34
CA LEU A 7 10.68 -21.48 -17.47
C LEU A 7 11.58 -21.29 -16.25
N ARG A 8 10.99 -21.29 -15.05
CA ARG A 8 11.70 -21.29 -13.77
C ARG A 8 11.64 -22.69 -13.18
N LEU A 9 12.82 -23.27 -12.99
CA LEU A 9 12.99 -24.59 -12.37
C LEU A 9 13.44 -24.44 -10.91
N PRO A 10 13.12 -25.42 -10.04
CA PRO A 10 13.68 -25.48 -8.70
C PRO A 10 15.19 -25.76 -8.77
N GLU A 11 15.91 -25.45 -7.69
CA GLU A 11 17.37 -25.58 -7.67
C GLU A 11 17.86 -27.01 -7.92
N THR A 12 17.09 -28.00 -7.48
CA THR A 12 17.36 -29.42 -7.75
C THR A 12 17.40 -29.78 -9.23
N LEU A 13 16.73 -29.00 -10.09
CA LEU A 13 16.63 -29.24 -11.53
C LEU A 13 17.44 -28.23 -12.37
N ARG A 14 18.33 -27.44 -11.75
CA ARG A 14 19.07 -26.36 -12.42
C ARG A 14 19.91 -26.80 -13.63
N ASN A 15 20.45 -28.02 -13.59
CA ASN A 15 21.37 -28.55 -14.61
C ASN A 15 20.73 -29.60 -15.53
N VAL A 16 19.40 -29.65 -15.58
CA VAL A 16 18.70 -30.63 -16.41
C VAL A 16 18.75 -30.22 -17.88
N ASN A 17 19.02 -31.18 -18.76
CA ASN A 17 18.98 -30.97 -20.20
C ASN A 17 17.52 -30.79 -20.67
N PRO A 18 17.16 -29.65 -21.31
CA PRO A 18 15.80 -29.40 -21.76
C PRO A 18 15.30 -30.42 -22.80
N LYS A 19 16.19 -31.05 -23.56
CA LYS A 19 15.85 -32.04 -24.60
C LYS A 19 15.28 -33.34 -24.03
N ASP A 20 15.65 -33.67 -22.79
CA ASP A 20 15.22 -34.89 -22.11
C ASP A 20 13.97 -34.67 -21.25
N CYS A 21 13.42 -33.45 -21.29
CA CYS A 21 12.27 -33.03 -20.50
C CYS A 21 11.01 -32.93 -21.34
N LYS A 22 9.86 -33.10 -20.69
CA LYS A 22 8.55 -32.90 -21.31
C LYS A 22 7.68 -32.01 -20.43
N LEU A 23 7.15 -30.95 -21.01
CA LEU A 23 6.23 -30.04 -20.36
C LEU A 23 4.81 -30.30 -20.88
N VAL A 24 3.88 -30.69 -19.99
CA VAL A 24 2.49 -31.01 -20.35
C VAL A 24 1.56 -30.06 -19.62
N LYS A 25 0.81 -29.26 -20.37
CA LYS A 25 -0.21 -28.37 -19.83
C LYS A 25 -1.42 -29.18 -19.36
N THR A 26 -1.72 -29.09 -18.07
CA THR A 26 -2.85 -29.83 -17.45
C THR A 26 -4.11 -28.96 -17.44
N SER A 27 -3.98 -27.69 -17.05
CA SER A 27 -5.08 -26.73 -16.99
C SER A 27 -4.67 -25.37 -17.59
N GLN A 28 -5.51 -24.35 -17.48
CA GLN A 28 -5.11 -23.00 -17.89
C GLN A 28 -4.01 -22.41 -17.02
N LYS A 29 -3.95 -22.81 -15.75
CA LYS A 29 -3.04 -22.30 -14.71
C LYS A 29 -1.96 -23.30 -14.30
N GLU A 30 -2.10 -24.58 -14.66
CA GLU A 30 -1.23 -25.65 -14.16
C GLU A 30 -0.55 -26.42 -15.30
N VAL A 31 0.63 -26.93 -14.98
CA VAL A 31 1.47 -27.69 -15.89
C VAL A 31 2.20 -28.79 -15.12
N ASN A 32 2.47 -29.90 -15.78
CA ASN A 32 3.31 -30.98 -15.27
C ASN A 32 4.62 -31.01 -16.05
N PHE A 33 5.73 -30.85 -15.35
CA PHE A 33 7.07 -30.95 -15.91
C PHE A 33 7.67 -32.32 -15.60
N MET A 34 7.95 -33.11 -16.63
CA MET A 34 8.45 -34.47 -16.51
C MET A 34 9.94 -34.52 -16.86
N VAL A 35 10.73 -35.11 -15.96
CA VAL A 35 12.15 -35.39 -16.14
C VAL A 35 12.37 -36.88 -15.92
N GLY A 36 12.59 -37.63 -17.01
CA GLY A 36 12.62 -39.09 -16.98
C GLY A 36 11.31 -39.67 -16.44
N ALA A 37 11.37 -40.33 -15.28
CA ALA A 37 10.21 -40.91 -14.61
C ALA A 37 9.57 -40.01 -13.53
N ARG A 38 10.19 -38.88 -13.19
CA ARG A 38 9.69 -37.96 -12.15
C ARG A 38 8.82 -36.88 -12.78
N THR A 39 7.73 -36.56 -12.10
CA THR A 39 6.80 -35.49 -12.49
C THR A 39 6.80 -34.42 -11.42
N TYR A 40 6.94 -33.17 -11.86
CA TYR A 40 7.00 -31.99 -11.03
C TYR A 40 5.79 -31.10 -11.34
N PRO A 41 5.02 -30.68 -10.32
CA PRO A 41 3.91 -29.76 -10.51
C PRO A 41 4.45 -28.37 -10.86
N GLY A 42 3.69 -27.61 -11.62
CA GLY A 42 4.03 -26.24 -11.96
C GLY A 42 2.81 -25.40 -12.28
N ILE A 43 3.01 -24.09 -12.29
CA ILE A 43 1.99 -23.09 -12.57
C ILE A 43 2.36 -22.24 -13.78
N ILE A 44 1.34 -21.67 -14.41
CA ILE A 44 1.43 -20.74 -15.52
C ILE A 44 0.95 -19.38 -15.01
N CYS A 45 1.86 -18.41 -14.96
CA CYS A 45 1.61 -17.05 -14.48
C CYS A 45 1.79 -16.04 -15.63
N LYS A 46 1.08 -14.92 -15.55
CA LYS A 46 1.36 -13.76 -16.39
C LYS A 46 2.40 -12.87 -15.71
N LEU A 47 3.32 -12.31 -16.48
CA LEU A 47 4.25 -11.31 -15.94
C LEU A 47 3.60 -9.93 -15.95
N PRO A 48 3.85 -9.07 -14.94
CA PRO A 48 3.40 -7.69 -14.96
C PRO A 48 4.10 -6.85 -16.04
N THR A 49 5.32 -7.25 -16.43
CA THR A 49 6.14 -6.57 -17.44
C THR A 49 6.22 -7.40 -18.71
N ILE A 50 6.10 -6.75 -19.87
CA ILE A 50 6.43 -7.36 -21.17
C ILE A 50 7.95 -7.42 -21.29
N VAL A 51 8.48 -8.58 -21.68
CA VAL A 51 9.91 -8.83 -21.88
C VAL A 51 10.15 -9.13 -23.33
N GLU A 52 11.05 -8.39 -23.97
CA GLU A 52 11.41 -8.66 -25.36
C GLU A 52 12.61 -9.59 -25.43
N SER A 53 12.52 -10.65 -26.22
CA SER A 53 13.69 -11.43 -26.61
C SER A 53 14.33 -10.81 -27.85
N GLN A 54 15.65 -10.69 -27.82
CA GLN A 54 16.41 -10.04 -28.87
C GLN A 54 17.60 -10.92 -29.27
N LYS A 55 17.82 -11.06 -30.57
CA LYS A 55 19.01 -11.70 -31.12
C LYS A 55 20.08 -10.65 -31.37
N VAL A 56 21.31 -10.95 -30.97
CA VAL A 56 22.47 -10.13 -31.33
C VAL A 56 23.10 -10.70 -32.60
N VAL A 57 23.19 -9.88 -33.66
CA VAL A 57 23.97 -10.18 -34.87
C VAL A 57 24.74 -8.93 -35.23
N ASP A 58 26.06 -9.05 -35.39
CA ASP A 58 26.97 -7.92 -35.70
C ASP A 58 26.82 -6.72 -34.75
N ASN A 59 26.74 -6.99 -33.44
CA ASN A 59 26.50 -5.99 -32.38
C ASN A 59 25.19 -5.18 -32.53
N LYS A 60 24.25 -5.65 -33.35
CA LYS A 60 22.90 -5.08 -33.48
C LYS A 60 21.87 -6.02 -32.86
N LEU A 61 20.88 -5.41 -32.20
CA LEU A 61 19.78 -6.11 -31.54
C LEU A 61 18.59 -6.20 -32.49
N TYR A 62 18.09 -7.41 -32.71
CA TYR A 62 16.90 -7.68 -33.51
C TYR A 62 15.86 -8.34 -32.64
N LYS A 63 14.67 -7.74 -32.53
CA LYS A 63 13.54 -8.31 -31.79
C LYS A 63 13.11 -9.65 -32.41
N ILE A 64 12.90 -10.65 -31.55
CA ILE A 64 12.42 -11.98 -31.93
C ILE A 64 10.97 -12.16 -31.46
N ALA A 65 10.74 -12.03 -30.15
CA ALA A 65 9.43 -12.27 -29.55
C ALA A 65 9.15 -11.34 -28.34
N ASP A 66 7.86 -11.21 -28.03
CA ASP A 66 7.36 -10.63 -26.80
C ASP A 66 6.98 -11.75 -25.83
N ILE A 67 7.50 -11.67 -24.61
CA ILE A 67 7.29 -12.65 -23.55
C ILE A 67 6.52 -12.00 -22.41
N SER A 68 5.37 -12.59 -22.08
CA SER A 68 4.52 -12.15 -20.97
C SER A 68 4.09 -13.29 -20.05
N ALA A 69 4.62 -14.50 -20.26
CA ALA A 69 4.27 -15.69 -19.50
C ALA A 69 5.48 -16.28 -18.78
N LEU A 70 5.26 -16.69 -17.53
CA LEU A 70 6.23 -17.38 -16.69
C LEU A 70 5.63 -18.72 -16.28
N VAL A 71 6.38 -19.79 -16.52
CA VAL A 71 6.07 -21.13 -16.02
C VAL A 71 7.00 -21.42 -14.85
N VAL A 72 6.44 -21.68 -13.67
CA VAL A 72 7.22 -22.01 -12.47
C VAL A 72 6.97 -23.45 -12.09
N VAL A 73 8.03 -24.23 -11.98
CA VAL A 73 8.00 -25.63 -11.57
C VAL A 73 8.43 -25.72 -10.11
N TYR A 74 7.74 -26.54 -9.34
CA TYR A 74 8.01 -26.78 -7.92
C TYR A 74 8.44 -28.23 -7.70
N GLU A 75 9.09 -28.48 -6.57
CA GLU A 75 9.52 -29.84 -6.17
C GLU A 75 8.32 -30.67 -5.71
N ASP A 76 7.48 -30.08 -4.87
CA ASP A 76 6.31 -30.71 -4.26
C ASP A 76 5.02 -29.96 -4.60
N SER A 77 3.88 -30.63 -4.43
CA SER A 77 2.54 -30.04 -4.66
C SER A 77 2.00 -29.27 -3.43
N ASN A 78 2.86 -28.96 -2.46
CA ASN A 78 2.48 -28.32 -1.20
C ASN A 78 2.44 -26.78 -1.33
N PHE A 79 1.66 -26.27 -2.27
CA PHE A 79 1.47 -24.83 -2.43
C PHE A 79 0.05 -24.52 -2.93
N ASN A 80 -0.42 -23.32 -2.60
CA ASN A 80 -1.65 -22.81 -3.18
C ASN A 80 -1.34 -22.17 -4.54
N VAL A 81 -1.97 -22.70 -5.59
CA VAL A 81 -1.79 -22.26 -6.97
C VAL A 81 -2.12 -20.78 -7.14
N ASP A 82 -3.22 -20.31 -6.55
CA ASP A 82 -3.70 -18.94 -6.74
C ASP A 82 -2.81 -17.91 -6.01
N ASP A 83 -2.32 -18.25 -4.81
CA ASP A 83 -1.42 -17.38 -4.05
C ASP A 83 -0.07 -17.20 -4.76
N GLU A 84 0.50 -18.30 -5.27
CA GLU A 84 1.75 -18.25 -6.02
C GLU A 84 1.59 -17.48 -7.34
N ILE A 85 0.47 -17.66 -8.05
CA ILE A 85 0.17 -16.85 -9.25
C ILE A 85 0.13 -15.35 -8.90
N CYS A 86 -0.56 -14.96 -7.83
CA CYS A 86 -0.65 -13.55 -7.42
C CYS A 86 0.73 -12.93 -7.12
N LYS A 87 1.63 -13.72 -6.51
CA LYS A 87 3.00 -13.30 -6.21
C LYS A 87 3.84 -13.04 -7.46
N TYR A 88 3.74 -13.89 -8.48
CA TYR A 88 4.46 -13.67 -9.74
C TYR A 88 3.80 -12.60 -10.62
N GLU A 89 2.49 -12.46 -10.56
CA GLU A 89 1.77 -11.44 -11.31
C GLU A 89 2.04 -10.02 -10.78
N SER A 90 2.37 -9.87 -9.49
CA SER A 90 2.73 -8.59 -8.88
C SER A 90 4.18 -8.16 -9.14
N SER A 91 5.09 -9.12 -9.37
CA SER A 91 6.54 -8.89 -9.46
C SER A 91 7.12 -9.14 -10.85
N GLY A 92 7.97 -8.24 -11.32
CA GLY A 92 8.76 -8.46 -12.54
C GLY A 92 9.95 -9.41 -12.29
N LEU A 93 10.61 -9.80 -13.38
CA LEU A 93 11.73 -10.76 -13.32
C LEU A 93 12.99 -10.19 -12.67
N THR A 94 13.25 -8.90 -12.87
CA THR A 94 14.49 -8.26 -12.41
C THR A 94 14.33 -7.77 -10.97
N PRO A 95 15.40 -7.79 -10.15
CA PRO A 95 15.31 -7.36 -8.74
C PRO A 95 14.70 -5.96 -8.54
N PRO A 96 15.00 -4.94 -9.36
CA PRO A 96 14.37 -3.63 -9.24
C PRO A 96 12.85 -3.62 -9.50
N MET A 97 12.32 -4.63 -10.18
CA MET A 97 10.91 -4.79 -10.54
C MET A 97 10.12 -5.65 -9.55
N TYR A 98 10.68 -5.95 -8.38
CA TYR A 98 9.96 -6.63 -7.31
C TYR A 98 8.79 -5.79 -6.78
N TYR A 99 7.57 -6.38 -6.75
CA TYR A 99 6.29 -5.70 -6.50
C TYR A 99 6.07 -4.47 -7.41
N ALA A 100 6.34 -4.62 -8.71
CA ALA A 100 6.21 -3.54 -9.68
C ALA A 100 4.75 -3.06 -9.82
N ARG A 101 3.78 -3.97 -9.76
CA ARG A 101 2.35 -3.65 -9.92
C ARG A 101 1.84 -2.72 -8.81
N GLU A 102 2.31 -2.94 -7.59
CA GLU A 102 1.88 -2.19 -6.40
C GLU A 102 2.65 -0.88 -6.24
N ARG A 103 3.95 -0.87 -6.60
CA ARG A 103 4.88 0.22 -6.26
C ARG A 103 5.25 1.14 -7.41
N ARG A 104 5.31 0.63 -8.65
CA ARG A 104 5.86 1.36 -9.81
C ARG A 104 4.82 1.71 -10.84
N PHE A 105 3.85 0.82 -11.06
CA PHE A 105 2.84 1.03 -12.08
C PHE A 105 1.81 2.06 -11.62
N ALA A 106 1.50 3.01 -12.50
CA ALA A 106 0.42 3.94 -12.26
C ALA A 106 -0.91 3.17 -12.22
N LYS A 107 -1.67 3.33 -11.14
CA LYS A 107 -2.95 2.64 -10.96
C LYS A 107 -4.00 3.31 -11.83
N THR A 108 -4.58 2.54 -12.75
CA THR A 108 -5.76 2.95 -13.51
C THR A 108 -7.00 2.70 -12.67
N ALA A 109 -8.01 3.57 -12.79
CA ALA A 109 -9.27 3.44 -12.04
C ALA A 109 -10.06 2.17 -12.41
N VAL A 110 -9.84 1.62 -13.61
CA VAL A 110 -10.56 0.45 -14.13
C VAL A 110 -9.54 -0.59 -14.59
N ARG A 111 -9.78 -1.86 -14.22
CA ARG A 111 -8.97 -3.00 -14.71
C ARG A 111 -9.49 -3.44 -16.07
N THR A 112 -8.60 -3.80 -16.99
CA THR A 112 -8.99 -4.25 -18.34
C THR A 112 -9.92 -5.47 -18.31
N GLU A 113 -9.67 -6.41 -17.40
CA GLU A 113 -10.52 -7.61 -17.20
C GLU A 113 -11.96 -7.22 -16.80
N ASP A 114 -12.11 -6.15 -16.02
CA ASP A 114 -13.42 -5.62 -15.67
C ASP A 114 -14.10 -4.98 -16.88
N VAL A 115 -13.35 -4.29 -17.73
CA VAL A 115 -13.88 -3.71 -18.98
C VAL A 115 -14.46 -4.81 -19.87
N GLU A 116 -13.70 -5.87 -20.16
CA GLU A 116 -14.18 -6.97 -21.01
C GLU A 116 -15.41 -7.67 -20.43
N ARG A 117 -15.43 -7.86 -19.11
CA ARG A 117 -16.57 -8.45 -18.39
C ARG A 117 -17.80 -7.54 -18.48
N ILE A 118 -17.63 -6.24 -18.27
CA ILE A 118 -18.68 -5.23 -18.38
C ILE A 118 -19.22 -5.20 -19.81
N GLU A 119 -18.36 -5.10 -20.82
CA GLU A 119 -18.74 -5.06 -22.22
C GLU A 119 -19.54 -6.30 -22.63
N ARG A 120 -19.10 -7.50 -22.22
CA ARG A 120 -19.84 -8.74 -22.47
C ARG A 120 -21.22 -8.70 -21.86
N LYS A 121 -21.35 -8.21 -20.61
CA LYS A 121 -22.64 -8.14 -19.93
C LYS A 121 -23.55 -7.09 -20.56
N VAL A 122 -23.02 -5.92 -20.92
CA VAL A 122 -23.76 -4.87 -21.63
C VAL A 122 -24.26 -5.40 -22.97
N ALA A 123 -23.41 -6.10 -23.75
CA ALA A 123 -23.81 -6.70 -25.02
C ALA A 123 -24.90 -7.77 -24.84
N GLU A 124 -24.83 -8.58 -23.79
CA GLU A 124 -25.87 -9.55 -23.44
C GLU A 124 -27.20 -8.87 -23.14
N LEU A 125 -27.20 -7.80 -22.33
CA LEU A 125 -28.39 -7.03 -21.99
C LEU A 125 -29.01 -6.38 -23.24
N LEU A 126 -28.20 -5.68 -24.05
CA LEU A 126 -28.66 -5.08 -25.30
C LEU A 126 -29.25 -6.12 -26.27
N LYS A 127 -28.69 -7.34 -26.29
CA LYS A 127 -29.23 -8.44 -27.10
C LYS A 127 -30.57 -8.95 -26.54
N ALA A 128 -30.74 -9.01 -25.23
CA ALA A 128 -32.02 -9.35 -24.61
C ALA A 128 -33.08 -8.28 -24.89
N ASP A 129 -32.71 -7.00 -24.77
CA ASP A 129 -33.57 -5.85 -25.05
C ASP A 129 -34.03 -5.82 -26.50
N SER A 130 -33.14 -6.13 -27.45
CA SER A 130 -33.50 -6.21 -28.88
C SER A 130 -34.58 -7.24 -29.20
N LYS A 131 -34.76 -8.24 -28.33
CA LYS A 131 -35.78 -9.29 -28.46
C LYS A 131 -37.06 -8.98 -27.68
N ALA A 132 -37.02 -8.02 -26.76
CA ALA A 132 -38.15 -7.67 -25.92
C ALA A 132 -39.16 -6.79 -26.68
N LEU A 133 -40.43 -6.90 -26.30
CA LEU A 133 -41.49 -6.05 -26.86
C LEU A 133 -41.48 -4.64 -26.23
N LYS A 134 -41.04 -4.55 -24.98
CA LYS A 134 -40.97 -3.31 -24.20
C LYS A 134 -39.77 -3.38 -23.26
N VAL A 135 -39.00 -2.29 -23.20
CA VAL A 135 -37.81 -2.15 -22.36
C VAL A 135 -37.99 -0.89 -21.51
N GLU A 136 -37.78 -1.01 -20.20
CA GLU A 136 -37.80 0.12 -19.26
C GLU A 136 -36.56 0.03 -18.37
N VAL A 137 -35.79 1.13 -18.29
CA VAL A 137 -34.60 1.24 -17.44
C VAL A 137 -34.96 2.15 -16.27
N ALA A 138 -35.08 1.58 -15.07
CA ALA A 138 -35.29 2.31 -13.84
C ALA A 138 -33.98 2.32 -13.02
N MET A 139 -33.49 3.50 -12.66
CA MET A 139 -32.42 3.63 -11.68
C MET A 139 -33.06 3.62 -10.30
N SER A 140 -32.94 2.52 -9.56
CA SER A 140 -33.23 2.54 -8.14
C SER A 140 -32.03 3.17 -7.43
N GLU A 141 -32.23 4.31 -6.76
CA GLU A 141 -31.31 4.77 -5.71
C GLU A 141 -31.34 3.72 -4.61
N LYS A 142 -30.46 2.72 -4.71
CA LYS A 142 -30.06 1.98 -3.53
C LYS A 142 -29.18 2.96 -2.78
N ASP A 143 -29.77 3.68 -1.85
CA ASP A 143 -29.04 4.29 -0.74
C ASP A 143 -28.26 3.14 -0.10
N SER A 144 -27.01 2.94 -0.52
CA SER A 144 -26.05 2.21 0.30
C SER A 144 -25.91 3.06 1.54
N THR A 145 -26.69 2.74 2.55
CA THR A 145 -26.65 3.47 3.81
C THR A 145 -25.22 3.36 4.34
N GLU A 146 -24.73 4.36 5.07
CA GLU A 146 -23.39 4.28 5.69
C GLU A 146 -23.23 2.96 6.49
N ALA A 147 -24.34 2.42 7.02
CA ALA A 147 -24.40 1.12 7.68
C ALA A 147 -24.07 -0.07 6.76
N ASP A 148 -24.47 -0.06 5.48
CA ASP A 148 -24.14 -1.13 4.53
C ASP A 148 -22.64 -1.12 4.17
N ILE A 149 -22.06 0.08 4.10
CA ILE A 149 -20.63 0.28 3.82
C ILE A 149 -19.80 -0.15 5.04
N ASP A 150 -20.23 0.21 6.25
CA ASP A 150 -19.57 -0.16 7.50
C ASP A 150 -19.65 -1.67 7.75
N MET A 151 -20.78 -2.31 7.43
CA MET A 151 -20.93 -3.76 7.55
C MET A 151 -20.02 -4.50 6.55
N LEU A 152 -19.90 -4.01 5.31
CA LEU A 152 -18.95 -4.53 4.32
C LEU A 152 -17.49 -4.31 4.76
N ALA A 153 -17.17 -3.16 5.36
CA ALA A 153 -15.83 -2.88 5.87
C ALA A 153 -15.46 -3.80 7.04
N ALA A 154 -16.39 -4.05 7.97
CA ALA A 154 -16.20 -4.97 9.08
C ALA A 154 -16.00 -6.42 8.62
N GLU A 155 -16.74 -6.86 7.59
CA GLU A 155 -16.57 -8.20 7.00
C GLU A 155 -15.16 -8.36 6.42
N ILE A 156 -14.68 -7.37 5.65
CA ILE A 156 -13.33 -7.38 5.05
C ILE A 156 -12.24 -7.36 6.13
N GLU A 157 -12.40 -6.57 7.20
CA GLU A 157 -11.45 -6.55 8.32
C GLU A 157 -11.39 -7.89 9.05
N SER A 158 -12.52 -8.58 9.19
CA SER A 158 -12.58 -9.91 9.80
C SER A 158 -11.84 -10.97 8.97
N GLU A 159 -11.97 -10.92 7.64
CA GLU A 159 -11.22 -11.79 6.72
C GLU A 159 -9.71 -11.51 6.77
N LEU A 160 -9.31 -10.23 6.89
CA LEU A 160 -7.91 -9.81 7.05
C LEU A 160 -7.29 -10.25 8.38
N ILE A 161 -8.06 -10.28 9.46
CA ILE A 161 -7.61 -10.76 10.78
C ILE A 161 -7.47 -12.28 10.79
N SER A 162 -8.39 -13.00 10.13
CA SER A 162 -8.30 -14.45 9.91
C SER A 162 -7.02 -14.82 9.13
N PHE A 163 -6.64 -14.01 8.14
CA PHE A 163 -5.38 -14.20 7.39
C PHE A 163 -4.11 -13.91 8.20
N LYS A 164 -4.16 -13.06 9.23
CA LYS A 164 -3.00 -12.75 10.07
C LYS A 164 -2.74 -13.77 11.18
N SER A 165 -3.76 -14.51 11.63
CA SER A 165 -3.61 -15.50 12.70
C SER A 165 -2.83 -16.75 12.26
N THR A 166 -2.68 -17.00 10.95
CA THR A 166 -1.91 -18.12 10.39
C THR A 166 -0.43 -17.80 10.15
N ALA A 167 0.00 -16.54 10.28
CA ALA A 167 1.36 -16.09 9.97
C ALA A 167 2.25 -15.82 11.20
N ALA A 168 1.78 -16.09 12.42
CA ALA A 168 2.44 -15.70 13.66
C ALA A 168 3.06 -16.89 14.43
N GLU A 169 3.94 -17.67 13.81
CA GLU A 169 4.97 -18.42 14.54
C GLU A 169 6.33 -18.33 13.83
N VAL A 170 7.15 -17.37 14.27
CA VAL A 170 8.61 -17.40 14.05
C VAL A 170 9.27 -17.21 15.43
N PRO A 171 10.02 -18.20 15.96
CA PRO A 171 10.61 -18.08 17.26
C PRO A 171 11.82 -17.13 17.24
N LYS A 172 11.85 -16.28 18.28
CA LYS A 172 12.89 -15.30 18.59
C LYS A 172 14.17 -16.03 19.01
N ALA A 173 15.27 -15.81 18.29
CA ALA A 173 16.57 -16.41 18.58
C ALA A 173 17.09 -16.01 19.98
N GLN A 174 17.38 -17.03 20.82
CA GLN A 174 18.04 -16.88 22.12
C GLN A 174 19.55 -17.08 21.96
N ALA A 175 20.30 -16.17 22.57
CA ALA A 175 21.74 -16.27 22.79
C ALA A 175 22.09 -17.47 23.67
N ARG A 176 23.15 -18.21 23.32
CA ARG A 176 23.86 -19.12 24.22
C ARG A 176 25.37 -18.96 24.05
N THR A 177 26.00 -18.56 25.14
CA THR A 177 27.39 -18.83 25.51
C THR A 177 27.55 -20.29 25.90
N GLU A 178 28.66 -20.94 25.53
CA GLU A 178 29.64 -21.55 26.46
C GLU A 178 30.77 -22.29 25.70
N GLU A 179 31.82 -22.56 26.47
CA GLU A 179 33.21 -22.84 26.10
C GLU A 179 33.53 -24.32 25.80
N ASN A 180 34.75 -24.50 25.27
CA ASN A 180 35.69 -25.62 25.45
C ASN A 180 35.44 -26.96 24.74
N ALA A 181 36.33 -27.28 23.78
CA ALA A 181 37.03 -28.55 23.72
C ALA A 181 38.34 -28.45 22.92
N LEU A 182 39.34 -29.17 23.42
CA LEU A 182 40.78 -29.09 23.21
C LEU A 182 41.27 -30.07 22.11
N GLU A 183 42.33 -29.68 21.39
CA GLU A 183 43.50 -30.46 20.92
C GLU A 183 43.38 -31.70 19.98
N VAL A 184 44.13 -31.70 18.86
CA VAL A 184 45.44 -32.41 18.67
C VAL A 184 45.84 -32.51 17.18
N ALA A 185 47.00 -31.91 16.87
CA ALA A 185 48.11 -32.25 15.94
C ALA A 185 47.92 -32.63 14.45
N GLY A 186 48.82 -32.08 13.60
CA GLY A 186 49.12 -32.63 12.26
C GLY A 186 49.95 -31.77 11.30
N ASN A 187 51.22 -31.49 11.65
CA ASN A 187 52.30 -30.75 10.97
C ASN A 187 52.47 -30.76 9.42
N GLY A 188 53.07 -29.65 8.91
CA GLY A 188 54.04 -29.58 7.79
C GLY A 188 54.21 -28.14 7.24
N ARG A 189 55.11 -27.28 7.79
CA ARG A 189 56.49 -26.92 7.31
C ARG A 189 56.56 -26.41 5.85
N GLU A 190 57.19 -25.32 5.41
CA GLU A 190 58.14 -24.26 5.86
C GLU A 190 57.92 -23.06 4.88
N ALA A 191 58.14 -21.77 5.16
CA ALA A 191 59.42 -21.11 5.47
C ALA A 191 59.23 -19.65 5.99
N GLU A 192 60.21 -19.24 6.81
CA GLU A 192 60.50 -17.92 7.41
C GLU A 192 60.71 -16.81 6.35
N GLY A 193 60.54 -15.50 6.53
CA GLY A 193 60.71 -14.53 7.64
C GLY A 193 61.24 -13.23 6.95
N THR A 194 61.07 -11.97 7.35
CA THR A 194 60.65 -11.27 8.57
C THR A 194 60.39 -9.78 8.25
N GLY A 195 59.44 -9.16 8.98
CA GLY A 195 59.39 -7.74 9.46
C GLY A 195 59.34 -6.57 8.47
N THR A 196 58.55 -5.50 8.63
CA THR A 196 57.84 -4.94 9.79
C THR A 196 56.78 -3.90 9.34
N SER A 197 55.73 -3.76 10.17
CA SER A 197 54.92 -2.56 10.48
C SER A 197 54.08 -1.88 9.37
N GLU A 198 52.73 -1.89 9.48
CA GLU A 198 51.95 -0.79 10.08
C GLU A 198 50.44 -1.08 10.07
N HIS A 199 49.77 -0.62 11.13
CA HIS A 199 48.33 -0.67 11.36
C HIS A 199 47.55 0.28 10.43
N SER A 200 46.36 -0.13 9.98
CA SER A 200 45.16 0.73 10.09
C SER A 200 43.87 -0.02 9.75
N LYS A 201 42.94 0.01 10.71
CA LYS A 201 41.51 -0.22 10.51
C LYS A 201 40.88 1.13 10.20
N GLY A 202 40.20 1.24 9.05
CA GLY A 202 39.45 2.43 8.64
C GLY A 202 37.96 2.28 8.91
N VAL A 203 37.47 3.03 9.89
CA VAL A 203 36.06 3.34 10.17
C VAL A 203 35.57 4.33 9.11
N PHE A 204 34.40 4.12 8.51
CA PHE A 204 33.73 5.12 7.66
C PHE A 204 32.51 5.68 8.40
N GLU A 205 32.67 6.92 8.85
CA GLU A 205 31.66 7.75 9.49
C GLU A 205 31.18 8.77 8.45
N GLN A 206 29.86 8.84 8.21
CA GLN A 206 29.27 9.83 7.31
C GLN A 206 28.32 10.74 8.08
N GLN A 207 28.83 11.90 8.48
CA GLN A 207 28.04 13.10 8.77
C GLN A 207 28.23 14.10 7.62
N VAL A 208 27.14 14.56 7.00
CA VAL A 208 27.10 15.88 6.36
C VAL A 208 25.71 16.49 6.54
N LYS A 209 25.67 17.67 7.18
CA LYS A 209 24.51 18.59 7.29
C LYS A 209 24.52 19.61 6.13
N PRO A 210 23.40 20.33 5.89
CA PRO A 210 23.09 20.95 4.60
C PRO A 210 23.45 22.45 4.50
N SER A 211 23.59 22.94 3.26
CA SER A 211 23.58 24.35 2.83
C SER A 211 23.30 24.36 1.32
N GLY A 212 22.62 25.31 0.66
CA GLY A 212 21.85 26.50 1.02
C GLY A 212 21.44 27.25 -0.27
N ILE A 213 20.30 27.97 -0.21
CA ILE A 213 20.02 29.32 -0.77
C ILE A 213 19.86 29.53 -2.30
N ILE A 214 18.67 30.03 -2.70
CA ILE A 214 18.49 31.10 -3.70
C ILE A 214 17.48 32.15 -3.16
N ARG A 215 17.83 33.45 -3.30
CA ARG A 215 17.13 34.71 -2.96
C ARG A 215 16.06 35.10 -4.02
N ASP A 216 15.09 36.01 -3.87
CA ASP A 216 15.25 37.45 -3.53
C ASP A 216 13.89 38.24 -3.41
N LYS A 217 13.90 39.32 -2.59
CA LYS A 217 13.15 40.62 -2.59
C LYS A 217 11.59 40.69 -2.46
N SER A 218 10.94 41.67 -1.79
CA SER A 218 11.34 42.90 -1.06
C SER A 218 10.15 43.61 -0.34
N MET A 219 10.43 44.24 0.83
CA MET A 219 9.85 45.47 1.47
C MET A 219 8.32 45.55 1.77
N ARG A 220 7.83 46.10 2.89
CA ARG A 220 8.18 47.37 3.58
C ARG A 220 7.54 47.43 4.99
N SER A 221 8.24 48.04 5.94
CA SER A 221 7.93 48.29 7.35
C SER A 221 7.11 49.57 7.61
N VAL A 222 6.26 49.61 8.66
CA VAL A 222 6.02 50.78 9.53
C VAL A 222 5.52 50.32 10.92
N GLU A 223 6.25 50.62 11.99
CA GLU A 223 5.73 50.83 13.36
C GLU A 223 5.60 52.36 13.61
N PRO A 224 4.84 52.83 14.61
CA PRO A 224 5.50 53.10 15.90
C PRO A 224 4.63 52.94 17.19
N ALA A 225 5.29 52.44 18.24
CA ALA A 225 5.45 52.98 19.61
C ALA A 225 4.27 53.48 20.50
N ASN A 226 4.19 52.82 21.67
CA ASN A 226 4.11 53.31 23.08
C ASN A 226 2.98 54.25 23.56
N ILE A 227 2.34 53.88 24.68
CA ILE A 227 2.50 54.51 26.01
C ILE A 227 1.81 53.65 27.10
N ASP A 228 2.50 53.60 28.23
CA ASP A 228 2.31 52.92 29.51
C ASP A 228 1.27 53.63 30.42
N GLU A 229 0.48 52.88 31.20
CA GLU A 229 0.14 53.22 32.59
C GLU A 229 -0.65 52.09 33.30
N SER A 230 -0.29 51.86 34.56
CA SER A 230 -0.99 51.02 35.56
C SER A 230 -1.12 51.84 36.86
N PRO A 231 -1.68 51.33 37.99
CA PRO A 231 -3.01 50.75 38.25
C PRO A 231 -3.74 51.46 39.42
N THR A 232 -5.08 51.42 39.53
CA THR A 232 -5.77 51.63 40.83
C THR A 232 -7.23 51.11 40.85
N LYS A 233 -7.56 50.27 41.86
CA LYS A 233 -8.92 49.88 42.33
C LYS A 233 -9.48 50.98 43.28
N PRO A 234 -10.70 50.91 43.91
CA PRO A 234 -11.79 49.91 43.88
C PRO A 234 -13.21 50.54 43.72
N GLU A 235 -14.25 49.72 43.54
CA GLU A 235 -15.41 49.59 44.45
C GLU A 235 -16.61 48.89 43.80
N GLN A 236 -17.36 48.23 44.66
CA GLN A 236 -18.41 47.25 44.42
C GLN A 236 -19.74 47.94 44.12
N HIS A 237 -20.64 47.30 43.37
CA HIS A 237 -21.99 46.98 43.86
C HIS A 237 -22.79 46.16 42.84
N ALA A 238 -23.63 45.29 43.41
CA ALA A 238 -24.79 44.62 42.82
C ALA A 238 -24.54 43.37 41.95
N LYS A 239 -24.48 42.22 42.65
CA LYS A 239 -25.11 40.99 42.18
C LYS A 239 -26.54 41.27 41.74
N LEU A 240 -26.98 40.67 40.63
CA LEU A 240 -28.32 40.07 40.37
C LEU A 240 -28.59 40.07 38.86
N ASN A 241 -28.40 38.91 38.20
CA ASN A 241 -29.26 38.35 37.14
C ASN A 241 -28.61 37.22 36.30
N ASP A 242 -27.70 36.42 36.87
CA ASP A 242 -27.23 35.18 36.24
C ASP A 242 -28.06 33.98 36.72
N SER A 243 -29.31 33.84 36.24
CA SER A 243 -30.07 32.57 36.41
C SER A 243 -31.25 32.38 35.45
N LYS A 244 -31.52 33.30 34.51
CA LYS A 244 -32.72 33.21 33.63
C LYS A 244 -32.41 32.91 32.15
N SER A 245 -31.15 33.00 31.72
CA SER A 245 -30.77 32.78 30.31
C SER A 245 -30.32 31.35 29.99
N GLU A 246 -30.01 30.52 30.99
CA GLU A 246 -29.60 29.12 30.75
C GLU A 246 -30.78 28.18 30.43
N LEU A 247 -32.01 28.54 30.83
CA LEU A 247 -33.15 27.61 30.77
C LEU A 247 -34.04 27.72 29.53
N LEU A 248 -33.68 28.53 28.53
CA LEU A 248 -34.45 28.65 27.29
C LEU A 248 -33.53 28.69 26.07
N LYS A 249 -32.49 27.86 26.00
CA LYS A 249 -31.86 27.57 24.71
C LYS A 249 -32.89 26.83 23.86
N SER A 250 -33.13 27.29 22.64
CA SER A 250 -33.98 26.57 21.70
C SER A 250 -33.41 25.15 21.49
N PRO A 251 -34.26 24.13 21.26
CA PRO A 251 -33.77 22.75 21.02
C PRO A 251 -32.75 22.70 19.87
N GLU A 252 -32.92 23.57 18.87
CA GLU A 252 -32.00 23.73 17.74
C GLU A 252 -30.58 24.15 18.16
N ILE A 253 -30.43 25.02 19.16
CA ILE A 253 -29.12 25.48 19.65
C ILE A 253 -28.42 24.33 20.41
N LEU A 254 -29.16 23.54 21.17
CA LEU A 254 -28.61 22.38 21.89
C LEU A 254 -28.14 21.29 20.92
N GLU A 255 -28.89 21.03 19.85
CA GLU A 255 -28.49 20.11 18.79
C GLU A 255 -27.23 20.58 18.06
N LEU A 256 -27.11 21.89 17.79
CA LEU A 256 -25.91 22.47 17.17
C LEU A 256 -24.70 22.38 18.11
N GLU A 257 -24.87 22.63 19.41
CA GLU A 257 -23.80 22.46 20.41
C GLU A 257 -23.29 21.02 20.46
N GLN A 258 -24.20 20.03 20.43
CA GLN A 258 -23.83 18.62 20.39
C GLN A 258 -23.06 18.25 19.11
N LYS A 259 -23.54 18.71 17.94
CA LYS A 259 -22.87 18.47 16.65
C LYS A 259 -21.49 19.12 16.57
N ILE A 260 -21.32 20.33 17.11
CA ILE A 260 -20.01 21.00 17.19
C ILE A 260 -19.07 20.17 18.07
N LYS A 261 -19.53 19.70 19.23
CA LYS A 261 -18.74 18.88 20.13
C LYS A 261 -18.28 17.57 19.49
N GLU A 262 -19.18 16.85 18.84
CA GLU A 262 -18.85 15.60 18.13
C GLU A 262 -17.84 15.82 17.00
N LYS A 263 -17.99 16.91 16.23
CA LYS A 263 -17.05 17.25 15.15
C LYS A 263 -15.70 17.72 15.67
N GLN A 264 -15.66 18.37 16.84
CA GLN A 264 -14.42 18.74 17.51
C GLN A 264 -13.66 17.50 17.98
N GLU A 265 -14.34 16.52 18.57
CA GLU A 265 -13.74 15.24 18.97
C GLU A 265 -13.20 14.46 17.74
N GLN A 266 -13.90 14.51 16.60
CA GLN A 266 -13.44 13.93 15.34
C GLN A 266 -12.19 14.64 14.79
N PHE A 267 -12.11 15.96 14.91
CA PHE A 267 -10.93 16.75 14.53
C PHE A 267 -9.71 16.38 15.38
N ASP A 268 -9.89 16.27 16.69
CA ASP A 268 -8.82 15.96 17.65
C ASP A 268 -8.31 14.52 17.48
N ARG A 269 -9.21 13.57 17.18
CA ARG A 269 -8.87 12.17 16.93
C ARG A 269 -8.18 11.96 15.57
N ALA A 270 -8.41 12.84 14.60
CA ALA A 270 -7.86 12.68 13.25
C ALA A 270 -6.34 12.91 13.23
N VAL A 271 -5.59 11.95 12.66
CA VAL A 271 -4.13 12.09 12.45
C VAL A 271 -3.81 12.67 11.06
N ASN A 272 -4.73 12.53 10.09
CA ASN A 272 -4.50 12.93 8.71
C ASN A 272 -4.70 14.46 8.50
N PRO A 273 -3.71 15.19 7.94
CA PRO A 273 -3.80 16.63 7.74
C PRO A 273 -4.91 17.08 6.76
N ILE A 274 -5.32 16.23 5.81
CA ILE A 274 -6.42 16.54 4.88
C ILE A 274 -7.78 16.43 5.59
N LEU A 275 -7.94 15.42 6.45
CA LEU A 275 -9.16 15.24 7.24
C LEU A 275 -9.30 16.35 8.29
N LYS A 276 -8.19 16.76 8.93
CA LYS A 276 -8.18 17.92 9.83
C LYS A 276 -8.71 19.17 9.14
N LYS A 277 -8.22 19.51 7.94
CA LYS A 277 -8.72 20.66 7.18
C LYS A 277 -10.21 20.57 6.83
N ARG A 278 -10.73 19.37 6.54
CA ARG A 278 -12.15 19.16 6.27
C ARG A 278 -13.02 19.32 7.51
N PHE A 279 -12.57 18.79 8.64
CA PHE A 279 -13.25 18.96 9.92
C PHE A 279 -13.19 20.42 10.41
N GLU A 280 -12.08 21.12 10.20
CA GLU A 280 -11.93 22.55 10.46
C GLU A 280 -12.95 23.38 9.66
N GLN A 281 -13.06 23.14 8.35
CA GLN A 281 -14.08 23.81 7.51
C GLN A 281 -15.51 23.49 7.96
N ALA A 282 -15.79 22.24 8.35
CA ALA A 282 -17.11 21.85 8.87
C ALA A 282 -17.42 22.54 10.21
N LEU A 283 -16.42 22.66 11.09
CA LEU A 283 -16.54 23.36 12.37
C LEU A 283 -16.76 24.87 12.16
N GLU A 284 -16.10 25.50 11.20
CA GLU A 284 -16.35 26.91 10.85
C GLU A 284 -17.80 27.13 10.40
N THR A 285 -18.34 26.24 9.56
CA THR A 285 -19.74 26.33 9.10
C THR A 285 -20.74 26.15 10.25
N LEU A 286 -20.54 25.14 11.11
CA LEU A 286 -21.41 24.88 12.25
C LEU A 286 -21.35 26.01 13.29
N ASN A 287 -20.16 26.57 13.53
CA ASN A 287 -20.00 27.72 14.42
C ASN A 287 -20.69 28.97 13.85
N ALA A 288 -20.63 29.21 12.54
CA ALA A 288 -21.33 30.32 11.90
C ALA A 288 -22.86 30.18 12.03
N GLU A 289 -23.40 28.97 11.84
CA GLU A 289 -24.83 28.68 12.03
C GLU A 289 -25.26 28.85 13.50
N TYR A 290 -24.45 28.38 14.45
CA TYR A 290 -24.68 28.56 15.88
C TYR A 290 -24.71 30.05 16.28
N GLN A 291 -23.77 30.86 15.77
CA GLN A 291 -23.76 32.32 16.02
C GLN A 291 -24.98 33.01 15.42
N ARG A 292 -25.37 32.65 14.19
CA ARG A 292 -26.58 33.20 13.55
C ARG A 292 -27.84 32.90 14.38
N LYS A 293 -27.96 31.68 14.91
CA LYS A 293 -29.10 31.27 15.75
C LYS A 293 -29.10 31.97 17.11
N LEU A 294 -27.94 32.21 17.71
CA LEU A 294 -27.81 33.02 18.91
C LEU A 294 -28.22 34.48 18.68
N GLU A 295 -27.90 35.06 17.52
CA GLU A 295 -28.32 36.42 17.16
C GLU A 295 -29.82 36.51 16.88
N GLU A 296 -30.40 35.49 16.22
CA GLU A 296 -31.85 35.37 16.01
C GLU A 296 -32.62 35.25 17.34
N GLN A 297 -32.04 34.63 18.36
CA GLN A 297 -32.64 34.51 19.70
C GLN A 297 -32.60 35.83 20.52
N LYS A 298 -31.71 36.77 20.16
CA LYS A 298 -31.57 38.07 20.83
C LYS A 298 -32.47 39.16 20.25
N LYS A 299 -33.09 38.93 19.09
CA LYS A 299 -34.04 39.84 18.44
C LYS A 299 -35.48 39.52 18.86
#